data_AF-A0A7V6BZJ6-F1
#
_entry.id   AF-A0A7V6BZJ6-F1
#
_cell.length_a   1.000
_cell.length_b   1.000
_cell.length_c   1.000
_cell.angle_alpha   90.00
_cell.angle_beta   90.00
_cell.angle_gamma   90.00
#
_symmetry.space_group_name_H-M   'P 1'
#
loop_
_entity.id
_entity.type
_entity.pdbx_description
1 polymer ?
#
loop_
_entity_poly.entity_id
_entity_poly.type
_entity_poly.pdbx_seq_one_letter_code
_entity_poly.pdbx_strand_id
1 'polypeptide(L)'
;MGRYILFVIILIFTVAALYYWQNRLESFNYEASNKVFINPERGFYTAVNLFEPQYLNQPRQKGFGLGHAFVLLTEFRDKPLSSEFLEALANGLEQARNNNIKIILRFAYSDNINAPDAELKIVLGHIKQLKPLLEKYQDVIAVQQAGFIGAWGEWHSSSNNLLVFKKQIIESLLASLPKSRMIALRNPNDLIDIYPKALNGK
;
A
#
# COMPACT_ATOMS: atom_id res chain seq x y z
N MET A 1 3.63 41.02 -52.06
CA MET A 1 3.88 39.55 -52.07
C MET A 1 3.94 38.94 -50.66
N GLY A 2 4.75 39.47 -49.72
CA GLY A 2 4.95 38.84 -48.41
C GLY A 2 3.70 38.61 -47.54
N ARG A 3 2.72 39.51 -47.55
CA ARG A 3 1.47 39.36 -46.75
C ARG A 3 0.56 38.25 -47.25
N TYR A 4 0.53 37.98 -48.56
CA TYR A 4 -0.23 36.88 -49.15
C TYR A 4 0.41 35.52 -48.86
N ILE A 5 1.74 35.44 -48.92
CA ILE A 5 2.48 34.21 -48.58
C ILE A 5 2.29 33.85 -47.10
N LEU A 6 2.36 34.85 -46.21
CA LEU A 6 2.12 34.64 -44.78
C LEU A 6 0.69 34.15 -44.50
N PHE A 7 -0.30 34.71 -45.20
CA PHE A 7 -1.69 34.29 -45.05
C PHE A 7 -1.93 32.84 -45.49
N VAL A 8 -1.33 32.42 -46.61
CA VAL A 8 -1.40 31.04 -47.11
C VAL A 8 -0.73 30.05 -46.16
N ILE A 9 0.43 30.41 -45.59
CA ILE A 9 1.11 29.57 -44.59
C ILE A 9 0.25 29.38 -43.33
N ILE A 10 -0.32 30.47 -42.80
CA ILE A 10 -1.21 30.40 -41.63
C ILE A 10 -2.40 29.48 -41.93
N LEU A 11 -3.02 29.62 -43.11
CA LEU A 11 -4.15 28.79 -43.51
C LEU A 11 -3.78 27.30 -43.55
N ILE A 12 -2.65 26.94 -44.17
CA ILE A 12 -2.15 25.56 -44.24
C ILE A 12 -1.90 25.00 -42.84
N PHE A 13 -1.26 25.78 -41.95
CA PHE A 13 -1.02 25.35 -40.57
C PHE A 13 -2.33 25.15 -39.79
N THR A 14 -3.32 26.02 -39.95
CA THR A 14 -4.62 25.85 -39.29
C THR A 14 -5.37 24.61 -39.78
N VAL A 15 -5.36 24.33 -41.10
CA VAL A 15 -5.99 23.14 -41.67
C VAL A 15 -5.28 21.87 -41.21
N ALA A 16 -3.94 21.86 -41.21
CA ALA A 16 -3.15 20.74 -40.71
C ALA A 16 -3.37 20.49 -39.21
N ALA A 17 -3.46 21.55 -38.40
CA ALA A 17 -3.74 21.45 -36.97
C ALA A 17 -5.14 20.91 -36.67
N LEU A 18 -6.16 21.37 -37.41
CA LEU A 18 -7.54 20.86 -37.29
C LEU A 18 -7.63 19.38 -37.70
N TYR A 19 -6.98 18.99 -38.80
CA TYR A 19 -6.91 17.59 -39.24
C TYR A 19 -6.19 16.71 -38.21
N TYR A 20 -5.09 17.20 -37.63
CA TYR A 20 -4.37 16.49 -36.58
C TYR A 20 -5.20 16.33 -35.29
N TRP A 21 -5.95 17.36 -34.90
CA TRP A 21 -6.83 17.31 -33.72
C TRP A 21 -8.04 16.39 -33.90
N GLN A 22 -8.63 16.36 -35.10
CA GLN A 22 -9.79 15.51 -35.35
C GLN A 22 -9.42 14.02 -35.31
N ASN A 23 -8.22 13.65 -35.75
CA ASN A 23 -7.70 12.28 -35.69
C ASN A 23 -7.26 11.83 -34.27
N ARG A 24 -7.31 12.72 -33.28
CA ARG A 24 -7.05 12.40 -31.86
C ARG A 24 -8.32 12.13 -31.05
N LEU A 25 -9.49 12.27 -31.66
CA LEU A 25 -10.76 12.00 -31.00
C LEU A 25 -11.04 10.49 -31.05
N GLU A 26 -10.59 9.79 -30.01
CA GLU A 26 -11.03 8.42 -29.75
C GLU A 26 -12.45 8.44 -29.18
N SER A 27 -13.38 7.80 -29.86
CA SER A 27 -14.74 7.57 -29.34
C SER A 27 -14.75 6.25 -28.58
N PHE A 28 -15.16 6.30 -27.32
CA PHE A 28 -15.34 5.12 -26.47
C PHE A 28 -16.84 4.87 -26.30
N ASN A 29 -17.31 3.74 -26.79
CA ASN A 29 -18.68 3.28 -26.53
C ASN A 29 -18.68 2.44 -25.25
N TYR A 30 -19.41 2.90 -24.23
CA TYR A 30 -19.59 2.17 -22.98
C TYR A 30 -20.92 1.43 -23.03
N GLU A 31 -20.90 0.10 -22.92
CA GLU A 31 -22.11 -0.70 -22.78
C GLU A 31 -22.35 -1.08 -21.32
N ALA A 32 -23.61 -1.03 -20.90
CA ALA A 32 -24.00 -1.49 -19.57
C ALA A 32 -23.72 -2.99 -19.43
N SER A 33 -23.16 -3.40 -18.29
CA SER A 33 -22.84 -4.80 -18.03
C SER A 33 -23.38 -5.23 -16.67
N ASN A 34 -24.03 -6.40 -16.65
CA ASN A 34 -24.41 -7.11 -15.41
C ASN A 34 -23.33 -8.13 -14.99
N LYS A 35 -22.13 -8.05 -15.57
CA LYS A 35 -21.04 -8.96 -15.23
C LYS A 35 -20.65 -8.74 -13.78
N VAL A 36 -20.73 -9.79 -12.97
CA VAL A 36 -20.15 -9.80 -11.63
C VAL A 36 -18.63 -9.89 -11.79
N PHE A 37 -17.92 -8.86 -11.32
CA PHE A 37 -16.47 -8.85 -11.28
C PHE A 37 -15.99 -8.46 -9.88
N ILE A 38 -14.89 -9.06 -9.46
CA ILE A 38 -14.28 -8.79 -8.17
C ILE A 38 -13.53 -7.46 -8.26
N ASN A 39 -13.97 -6.47 -7.51
CA ASN A 39 -13.25 -5.20 -7.37
C ASN A 39 -11.96 -5.43 -6.56
N PRO A 40 -10.76 -5.18 -7.13
CA PRO A 40 -9.50 -5.52 -6.47
C PRO A 40 -9.29 -4.87 -5.10
N GLU A 41 -9.80 -3.66 -4.87
CA GLU A 41 -9.55 -2.87 -3.65
C GLU A 41 -10.80 -2.61 -2.82
N ARG A 42 -11.90 -3.36 -3.07
CA ARG A 42 -13.17 -3.17 -2.35
C ARG A 42 -13.81 -4.51 -1.98
N GLY A 43 -14.61 -4.47 -0.92
CA GLY A 43 -15.40 -5.60 -0.45
C GLY A 43 -14.77 -6.26 0.77
N PHE A 44 -15.20 -7.51 1.03
CA PHE A 44 -14.69 -8.32 2.12
C PHE A 44 -13.27 -8.81 1.81
N TYR A 45 -12.54 -9.19 2.86
CA TYR A 45 -11.21 -9.80 2.77
C TYR A 45 -11.18 -11.15 3.49
N THR A 46 -10.19 -11.97 3.18
CA THR A 46 -9.87 -13.20 3.91
C THR A 46 -8.43 -13.15 4.41
N ALA A 47 -8.10 -13.88 5.48
CA ALA A 47 -6.71 -14.04 5.90
C ALA A 47 -5.89 -14.74 4.81
N VAL A 48 -4.65 -14.30 4.62
CA VAL A 48 -3.67 -14.90 3.70
C VAL A 48 -2.30 -14.95 4.35
N ASN A 49 -1.51 -15.96 4.00
CA ASN A 49 -0.13 -16.08 4.43
C ASN A 49 0.82 -15.81 3.26
N LEU A 50 1.58 -14.72 3.32
CA LEU A 50 2.55 -14.37 2.26
C LEU A 50 3.75 -15.33 2.21
N PHE A 51 3.96 -16.14 3.25
CA PHE A 51 5.00 -17.18 3.30
C PHE A 51 4.51 -18.54 2.82
N GLU A 52 3.24 -18.64 2.40
CA GLU A 52 2.67 -19.80 1.72
C GLU A 52 2.09 -19.40 0.35
N PRO A 53 2.96 -18.93 -0.57
CA PRO A 53 2.53 -18.34 -1.84
C PRO A 53 1.64 -19.25 -2.69
N GLN A 54 1.77 -20.56 -2.56
CA GLN A 54 0.96 -21.56 -3.26
C GLN A 54 -0.54 -21.46 -2.98
N TYR A 55 -0.94 -20.84 -1.86
CA TYR A 55 -2.34 -20.68 -1.48
C TYR A 55 -2.93 -19.31 -1.84
N LEU A 56 -2.13 -18.40 -2.42
CA LEU A 56 -2.59 -17.06 -2.81
C LEU A 56 -3.51 -17.06 -4.04
N ASN A 57 -3.77 -18.20 -4.67
CA ASN A 57 -4.82 -18.33 -5.69
C ASN A 57 -6.23 -18.53 -5.09
N GLN A 58 -6.34 -19.00 -3.83
CA GLN A 58 -7.60 -19.39 -3.24
C GLN A 58 -8.58 -18.25 -2.96
N PRO A 59 -8.17 -17.05 -2.48
CA PRO A 59 -9.12 -16.00 -2.16
C PRO A 59 -9.98 -15.58 -3.37
N ARG A 60 -9.36 -15.47 -4.55
CA ARG A 60 -10.06 -15.14 -5.80
C ARG A 60 -11.09 -16.20 -6.20
N GLN A 61 -10.79 -17.48 -6.00
CA GLN A 61 -11.73 -18.58 -6.24
C GLN A 61 -12.95 -18.50 -5.31
N LYS A 62 -12.79 -17.91 -4.12
CA LYS A 62 -13.85 -17.67 -3.13
C LYS A 62 -14.52 -16.30 -3.28
N GLY A 63 -14.21 -15.53 -4.32
CA GLY A 63 -14.82 -14.23 -4.58
C GLY A 63 -14.16 -13.03 -3.87
N PHE A 64 -13.02 -13.22 -3.20
CA PHE A 64 -12.29 -12.15 -2.52
C PHE A 64 -11.24 -11.51 -3.42
N GLY A 65 -11.24 -10.18 -3.49
CA GLY A 65 -10.17 -9.39 -4.11
C GLY A 65 -9.08 -8.96 -3.12
N LEU A 66 -9.41 -9.00 -1.82
CA LEU A 66 -8.57 -8.54 -0.72
C LEU A 66 -8.10 -9.72 0.16
N GLY A 67 -6.82 -9.72 0.50
CA GLY A 67 -6.22 -10.58 1.51
C GLY A 67 -5.70 -9.77 2.69
N HIS A 68 -5.96 -10.19 3.92
CA HIS A 68 -5.31 -9.65 5.11
C HIS A 68 -4.07 -10.47 5.43
N ALA A 69 -2.89 -9.85 5.30
CA ALA A 69 -1.61 -10.47 5.59
C ALA A 69 -1.10 -9.99 6.95
N PHE A 70 -1.17 -10.89 7.93
CA PHE A 70 -0.57 -10.69 9.25
C PHE A 70 0.85 -11.29 9.26
N VAL A 71 1.85 -10.42 9.18
CA VAL A 71 3.27 -10.79 9.10
C VAL A 71 3.89 -10.74 10.49
N LEU A 72 4.20 -11.91 11.04
CA LEU A 72 4.88 -12.05 12.32
C LEU A 72 6.39 -11.79 12.20
N LEU A 73 6.88 -10.92 13.07
CA LEU A 73 8.28 -10.54 13.23
C LEU A 73 8.87 -11.07 14.54
N THR A 74 8.24 -12.08 15.13
CA THR A 74 8.59 -12.69 16.42
C THR A 74 10.08 -12.98 16.57
N GLU A 75 10.70 -13.50 15.51
CA GLU A 75 12.12 -13.87 15.49
C GLU A 75 13.08 -12.69 15.38
N PHE A 76 12.58 -11.48 15.10
CA PHE A 76 13.41 -10.30 14.80
C PHE A 76 13.29 -9.21 15.88
N ARG A 77 12.82 -9.53 17.08
CA ARG A 77 12.60 -8.50 18.13
C ARG A 77 13.89 -7.81 18.59
N ASP A 78 15.03 -8.45 18.40
CA ASP A 78 16.35 -8.04 18.88
C ASP A 78 17.40 -7.93 17.75
N LYS A 79 17.00 -8.14 16.49
CA LYS A 79 17.90 -8.17 15.34
C LYS A 79 17.22 -7.70 14.06
N PRO A 80 17.98 -7.23 13.05
CA PRO A 80 17.42 -6.83 11.77
C PRO A 80 16.69 -7.97 11.06
N LEU A 81 15.75 -7.61 10.17
CA LEU A 81 15.14 -8.56 9.24
C LEU A 81 16.24 -9.16 8.34
N SER A 82 16.24 -10.48 8.16
CA SER A 82 17.23 -11.13 7.31
C SER A 82 16.93 -10.94 5.82
N SER A 83 17.93 -11.15 4.96
CA SER A 83 17.75 -11.19 3.50
C SER A 83 16.70 -12.21 3.09
N GLU A 84 16.76 -13.40 3.67
CA GLU A 84 15.89 -14.53 3.34
C GLU A 84 14.43 -14.22 3.70
N PHE A 85 14.19 -13.55 4.83
CA PHE A 85 12.86 -13.11 5.23
C PHE A 85 12.30 -12.06 4.25
N LEU A 86 13.12 -11.07 3.87
CA LEU A 86 12.71 -10.03 2.93
C LEU A 86 12.44 -10.60 1.54
N GLU A 87 13.26 -11.55 1.07
CA GLU A 87 13.06 -12.26 -0.19
C GLU A 87 11.78 -13.10 -0.18
N ALA A 88 11.52 -13.83 0.91
CA ALA A 88 10.28 -14.60 1.06
C ALA A 88 9.04 -13.70 1.06
N LEU A 89 9.08 -12.57 1.78
CA LEU A 89 8.02 -11.57 1.77
C LEU A 89 7.80 -10.97 0.38
N ALA A 90 8.88 -10.64 -0.34
CA ALA A 90 8.82 -10.13 -1.70
C ALA A 90 8.19 -11.16 -2.66
N ASN A 91 8.56 -12.44 -2.54
CA ASN A 91 7.95 -13.52 -3.32
C ASN A 91 6.44 -13.65 -3.01
N GLY A 92 6.04 -13.58 -1.74
CA GLY A 92 4.62 -13.58 -1.36
C GLY A 92 3.83 -12.43 -1.99
N LEU A 93 4.38 -11.21 -1.96
CA LEU A 93 3.75 -10.04 -2.59
C LEU A 93 3.69 -10.16 -4.12
N GLU A 94 4.72 -10.72 -4.75
CA GLU A 94 4.72 -11.02 -6.19
C GLU A 94 3.63 -12.04 -6.54
N GLN A 95 3.45 -13.06 -5.71
CA GLN A 95 2.44 -14.09 -5.93
C GLN A 95 1.03 -13.54 -5.69
N ALA A 96 0.85 -12.61 -4.75
CA ALA A 96 -0.40 -11.86 -4.62
C ALA A 96 -0.69 -11.05 -5.89
N ARG A 97 0.31 -10.36 -6.46
CA ARG A 97 0.17 -9.65 -7.75
C ARG A 97 -0.29 -10.57 -8.86
N ASN A 98 0.39 -11.71 -9.04
CA ASN A 98 0.11 -12.67 -10.12
C ASN A 98 -1.29 -13.29 -9.99
N ASN A 99 -1.78 -13.44 -8.77
CA ASN A 99 -3.13 -13.94 -8.49
C ASN A 99 -4.19 -12.82 -8.42
N ASN A 100 -3.82 -11.58 -8.75
CA ASN A 100 -4.67 -10.40 -8.73
C ASN A 100 -5.26 -10.11 -7.33
N ILE A 101 -4.56 -10.41 -6.23
CA ILE A 101 -5.03 -10.12 -4.88
C ILE A 101 -4.33 -8.86 -4.37
N LYS A 102 -5.10 -7.96 -3.76
CA LYS A 102 -4.55 -6.81 -3.04
C LYS A 102 -4.44 -7.13 -1.56
N ILE A 103 -3.43 -6.56 -0.90
CA ILE A 103 -3.05 -6.92 0.45
C ILE A 103 -3.33 -5.79 1.44
N ILE A 104 -4.08 -6.12 2.50
CA ILE A 104 -4.13 -5.35 3.74
C ILE A 104 -2.98 -5.88 4.60
N LEU A 105 -1.89 -5.10 4.71
CA LEU A 105 -0.64 -5.56 5.29
C LEU A 105 -0.51 -5.11 6.74
N ARG A 106 -0.28 -6.04 7.68
CA ARG A 106 0.03 -5.73 9.08
C ARG A 106 1.28 -6.47 9.54
N PHE A 107 2.24 -5.74 10.08
CA PHE A 107 3.41 -6.32 10.76
C PHE A 107 3.18 -6.34 12.28
N ALA A 108 3.55 -7.42 12.95
CA ALA A 108 3.45 -7.52 14.40
C ALA A 108 4.59 -8.37 14.97
N TYR A 109 5.05 -8.07 16.17
CA TYR A 109 6.04 -8.90 16.85
C TYR A 109 5.40 -10.05 17.64
N SER A 110 4.09 -10.04 17.83
CA SER A 110 3.39 -10.99 18.69
C SER A 110 1.95 -11.18 18.22
N ASP A 111 1.42 -12.37 18.40
CA ASP A 111 0.01 -12.75 18.27
C ASP A 111 -0.64 -13.10 19.63
N ASN A 112 -0.01 -12.68 20.72
CA ASN A 112 -0.46 -12.95 22.09
C ASN A 112 -0.24 -11.73 23.00
N ILE A 113 -1.19 -11.48 23.91
CA ILE A 113 -1.25 -10.31 24.81
C ILE A 113 -0.01 -10.13 25.68
N ASN A 114 0.66 -11.23 26.06
CA ASN A 114 1.81 -11.21 26.99
C ASN A 114 3.17 -11.34 26.31
N ALA A 115 3.22 -11.51 24.98
CA ALA A 115 4.49 -11.63 24.29
C ALA A 115 5.09 -10.25 23.98
N PRO A 116 6.42 -10.11 24.07
CA PRO A 116 7.08 -8.82 23.96
C PRO A 116 6.98 -8.25 22.54
N ASP A 117 7.02 -6.92 22.45
CA ASP A 117 7.37 -6.21 21.22
C ASP A 117 8.88 -5.96 21.15
N ALA A 118 9.33 -5.15 20.18
CA ALA A 118 10.73 -4.81 20.00
C ALA A 118 11.04 -3.40 20.54
N GLU A 119 12.31 -3.13 20.84
CA GLU A 119 12.75 -1.77 21.16
C GLU A 119 12.55 -0.81 19.98
N LEU A 120 12.34 0.48 20.26
CA LEU A 120 12.10 1.50 19.24
C LEU A 120 13.15 1.48 18.11
N LYS A 121 14.44 1.32 18.44
CA LYS A 121 15.51 1.27 17.44
C LYS A 121 15.34 0.11 16.45
N ILE A 122 14.89 -1.05 16.93
CA ILE A 122 14.61 -2.23 16.09
C ILE A 122 13.37 -1.96 15.22
N VAL A 123 12.31 -1.39 15.80
CA VAL A 123 11.09 -1.01 15.04
C VAL A 123 11.42 -0.08 13.88
N LEU A 124 12.15 1.01 14.15
CA LEU A 124 12.54 1.97 13.11
C LEU A 124 13.49 1.34 12.08
N GLY A 125 14.38 0.44 12.51
CA GLY A 125 15.24 -0.35 11.64
C GLY A 125 14.44 -1.22 10.67
N HIS A 126 13.44 -1.95 11.17
CA HIS A 126 12.57 -2.80 10.35
C HIS A 126 11.75 -1.99 9.35
N ILE A 127 11.15 -0.88 9.77
CA ILE A 127 10.40 0.00 8.87
C ILE A 127 11.29 0.46 7.71
N LYS A 128 12.55 0.84 8.01
CA LYS A 128 13.55 1.19 6.98
C LYS A 128 13.88 0.02 6.06
N GLN A 129 14.07 -1.20 6.58
CA GLN A 129 14.35 -2.38 5.76
C GLN A 129 13.19 -2.78 4.85
N LEU A 130 11.95 -2.52 5.28
CA LEU A 130 10.73 -2.84 4.51
C LEU A 130 10.45 -1.83 3.39
N LYS A 131 10.96 -0.59 3.51
CA LYS A 131 10.71 0.49 2.54
C LYS A 131 10.85 0.09 1.06
N PRO A 132 11.95 -0.56 0.61
CA PRO A 132 12.09 -0.92 -0.80
C PRO A 132 10.99 -1.86 -1.30
N LEU A 133 10.51 -2.77 -0.45
CA LEU A 133 9.43 -3.70 -0.79
C LEU A 133 8.09 -2.95 -0.84
N LEU A 134 7.83 -2.05 0.12
CA LEU A 134 6.63 -1.22 0.12
C LEU A 134 6.53 -0.33 -1.13
N GLU A 135 7.67 0.19 -1.61
CA GLU A 135 7.74 0.96 -2.85
C GLU A 135 7.52 0.09 -4.11
N LYS A 136 8.20 -1.07 -4.17
CA LYS A 136 8.12 -2.01 -5.30
C LYS A 136 6.73 -2.65 -5.46
N TYR A 137 6.06 -2.94 -4.35
CA TYR A 137 4.77 -3.63 -4.33
C TYR A 137 3.60 -2.70 -3.97
N GLN A 138 3.77 -1.40 -4.20
CA GLN A 138 2.71 -0.43 -3.93
C GLN A 138 1.43 -0.81 -4.67
N ASP A 139 1.50 -1.27 -5.91
CA ASP A 139 0.36 -1.72 -6.70
C ASP A 139 -0.39 -2.89 -6.06
N VAL A 140 0.25 -3.70 -5.22
CA VAL A 140 -0.36 -4.85 -4.54
C VAL A 140 -0.94 -4.46 -3.18
N ILE A 141 -0.29 -3.56 -2.46
CA ILE A 141 -0.73 -3.14 -1.13
C ILE A 141 -1.98 -2.26 -1.26
N ALA A 142 -3.10 -2.69 -0.70
CA ALA A 142 -4.31 -1.87 -0.60
C ALA A 142 -4.16 -0.80 0.50
N VAL A 143 -3.70 -1.23 1.67
CA VAL A 143 -3.45 -0.38 2.84
C VAL A 143 -2.46 -1.07 3.77
N GLN A 144 -1.59 -0.30 4.42
CA GLN A 144 -0.76 -0.81 5.50
C GLN A 144 -1.41 -0.46 6.84
N GLN A 145 -1.73 -1.45 7.67
CA GLN A 145 -2.14 -1.19 9.04
C GLN A 145 -0.91 -0.81 9.87
N ALA A 146 -1.06 0.22 10.71
CA ALA A 146 -0.04 0.68 11.63
C ALA A 146 0.21 -0.39 12.70
N GLY A 147 1.10 -1.34 12.40
CA GLY A 147 1.44 -2.47 13.24
C GLY A 147 2.56 -2.16 14.24
N PHE A 148 3.41 -3.14 14.54
CA PHE A 148 4.64 -3.05 15.35
C PHE A 148 4.51 -2.82 16.85
N ILE A 149 3.44 -2.18 17.36
CA ILE A 149 3.31 -1.90 18.79
C ILE A 149 2.35 -2.88 19.47
N GLY A 150 2.84 -3.58 20.51
CA GLY A 150 2.04 -4.49 21.32
C GLY A 150 1.58 -5.76 20.60
N ALA A 151 0.71 -6.50 21.28
CA ALA A 151 0.11 -7.72 20.74
C ALA A 151 -0.70 -7.43 19.48
N TRP A 152 -0.57 -8.32 18.48
CA TRP A 152 -1.15 -8.21 17.15
C TRP A 152 -0.84 -6.90 16.41
N GLY A 153 0.13 -6.10 16.90
CA GLY A 153 0.44 -4.77 16.37
C GLY A 153 -0.70 -3.76 16.58
N GLU A 154 -1.44 -3.84 17.69
CA GLU A 154 -2.69 -3.09 17.91
C GLU A 154 -2.59 -1.86 18.82
N TRP A 155 -1.40 -1.55 19.34
CA TRP A 155 -1.12 -0.28 20.01
C TRP A 155 -1.83 -0.10 21.37
N HIS A 156 -2.31 -1.19 21.97
CA HIS A 156 -2.97 -1.17 23.29
C HIS A 156 -2.00 -1.38 24.46
N SER A 157 -0.83 -1.96 24.23
CA SER A 157 0.22 -2.19 25.22
C SER A 157 1.59 -2.21 24.57
N SER A 158 2.65 -2.13 25.37
CA SER A 158 4.02 -2.31 24.89
C SER A 158 4.93 -2.77 26.04
N SER A 159 5.79 -3.75 25.77
CA SER A 159 6.84 -4.16 26.73
C SER A 159 8.06 -3.23 26.68
N ASN A 160 8.24 -2.49 25.59
CA ASN A 160 9.37 -1.57 25.38
C ASN A 160 8.94 -0.09 25.36
N ASN A 161 7.84 0.25 26.05
CA ASN A 161 7.33 1.61 26.19
C ASN A 161 7.08 2.34 24.85
N LEU A 162 6.70 1.61 23.79
CA LEU A 162 6.48 2.20 22.46
C LEU A 162 5.26 3.13 22.38
N LEU A 163 4.35 3.08 23.37
CA LEU A 163 3.14 3.92 23.38
C LEU A 163 3.46 5.42 23.40
N VAL A 164 4.59 5.83 23.99
CA VAL A 164 5.03 7.24 23.98
C VAL A 164 5.70 7.65 22.65
N PHE A 165 6.02 6.68 21.79
CA PHE A 165 6.69 6.87 20.50
C PHE A 165 5.77 6.68 19.29
N LYS A 166 4.45 6.58 19.50
CA LYS A 166 3.44 6.39 18.44
C LYS A 166 3.61 7.37 17.27
N LYS A 167 3.84 8.66 17.57
CA LYS A 167 4.06 9.69 16.54
C LYS A 167 5.30 9.40 15.69
N GLN A 168 6.42 9.09 16.34
CA GLN A 168 7.69 8.80 15.64
C GLN A 168 7.56 7.56 14.74
N ILE A 169 6.84 6.53 15.21
CA ILE A 169 6.58 5.32 14.42
C ILE A 169 5.65 5.64 13.23
N ILE A 170 4.56 6.40 13.42
CA ILE A 170 3.71 6.85 12.30
C ILE A 170 4.51 7.66 11.27
N GLU A 171 5.33 8.61 11.70
CA GLU A 171 6.13 9.43 10.79
C GLU A 171 7.14 8.58 10.00
N SER A 172 7.74 7.57 10.65
CA SER A 172 8.63 6.61 9.98
C SER A 172 7.89 5.75 8.95
N LEU A 173 6.68 5.29 9.27
CA LEU A 173 5.83 4.55 8.35
C LEU A 173 5.42 5.44 7.15
N LEU A 174 4.99 6.68 7.40
CA LEU A 174 4.63 7.64 6.35
C LEU A 174 5.81 7.98 5.42
N ALA A 175 7.03 8.06 5.97
CA ALA A 175 8.25 8.30 5.19
C ALA A 175 8.72 7.07 4.38
N SER A 176 8.23 5.88 4.74
CA SER A 176 8.60 4.60 4.11
C SER A 176 7.54 4.11 3.12
N LEU A 177 6.29 4.53 3.29
CA LEU A 177 5.20 4.16 2.40
C LEU A 177 5.13 5.14 1.20
N PRO A 178 4.86 4.66 -0.02
CA PRO A 178 4.62 5.53 -1.17
C PRO A 178 3.46 6.49 -0.92
N LYS A 179 3.54 7.71 -1.48
CA LYS A 179 2.49 8.74 -1.36
C LYS A 179 1.12 8.29 -1.89
N SER A 180 1.10 7.28 -2.76
CA SER A 180 -0.11 6.65 -3.33
C SER A 180 -0.80 5.67 -2.37
N ARG A 181 -0.27 5.49 -1.16
CA ARG A 181 -0.74 4.49 -0.19
C ARG A 181 -0.98 5.09 1.18
N MET A 182 -1.85 4.40 1.93
CA MET A 182 -2.39 4.87 3.19
C MET A 182 -1.93 3.98 4.34
N ILE A 183 -1.90 4.57 5.53
CA ILE A 183 -1.74 3.87 6.79
C ILE A 183 -3.08 3.85 7.51
N ALA A 184 -3.49 2.68 8.01
CA ALA A 184 -4.68 2.53 8.83
C ALA A 184 -4.31 2.33 10.30
N LEU A 185 -4.78 3.24 11.16
CA LEU A 185 -4.72 3.08 12.61
C LEU A 185 -5.96 2.32 13.09
N ARG A 186 -5.78 1.44 14.09
CA ARG A 186 -6.89 0.69 14.68
C ARG A 186 -7.81 1.60 15.50
N ASN A 187 -7.23 2.47 16.34
CA ASN A 187 -7.98 3.33 17.24
C ASN A 187 -7.96 4.79 16.73
N PRO A 188 -9.12 5.40 16.45
CA PRO A 188 -9.21 6.81 16.06
C PRO A 188 -8.58 7.78 17.08
N ASN A 189 -8.59 7.45 18.38
CA ASN A 189 -7.97 8.30 19.40
C ASN A 189 -6.45 8.44 19.19
N ASP A 190 -5.78 7.39 18.71
CA ASP A 190 -4.35 7.48 18.40
C ASP A 190 -4.08 8.54 17.33
N LEU A 191 -4.96 8.67 16.33
CA LEU A 191 -4.83 9.68 15.30
C LEU A 191 -5.03 11.10 15.87
N ILE A 192 -6.04 11.27 16.72
CA ILE A 192 -6.35 12.55 17.37
C ILE A 192 -5.18 12.98 18.27
N ASP A 193 -4.63 12.08 19.05
CA ASP A 193 -3.54 12.37 19.99
C ASP A 193 -2.23 12.71 19.24
N ILE A 194 -1.94 12.00 18.15
CA ILE A 194 -0.73 12.25 17.33
C ILE A 194 -0.84 13.56 16.54
N TYR A 195 -2.03 13.84 16.00
CA TYR A 195 -2.32 15.02 15.18
C TYR A 195 -3.55 15.80 15.73
N PRO A 196 -3.40 16.49 16.88
CA PRO A 196 -4.51 17.18 17.55
C PRO A 196 -4.98 18.44 16.80
N LYS A 197 -4.24 18.86 15.77
CA LYS A 197 -4.60 19.94 14.87
C LYS A 197 -4.89 19.35 13.50
N ALA A 198 -5.90 19.90 12.83
CA ALA A 198 -6.18 19.55 11.45
C ALA A 198 -4.90 19.68 10.60
N LEU A 199 -4.62 18.66 9.80
CA LEU A 199 -3.51 18.71 8.87
C LEU A 199 -3.87 19.71 7.78
N ASN A 200 -2.99 20.69 7.55
CA ASN A 200 -3.14 21.58 6.40
C ASN A 200 -3.01 20.72 5.15
N GLY A 201 -4.11 20.55 4.41
CA GLY A 201 -4.10 19.86 3.12
C GLY A 201 -3.08 20.54 2.21
N LYS A 202 -2.19 19.74 1.62
CA LYS A 202 -1.38 20.18 0.48
C LYS A 202 -2.06 19.78 -0.81
#